data_AF-A0A0T6B4E0-F1
#
_entry.id   AF-A0A0T6B4E0-F1
#
_cell.length_a   1.000
_cell.length_b   1.000
_cell.length_c   1.000
_cell.angle_alpha   90.00
_cell.angle_beta   90.00
_cell.angle_gamma   90.00
#
_symmetry.space_group_name_H-M   'P 1'
#
loop_
_entity.id
_entity.type
_entity.pdbx_description
1 polymer ?
#
loop_
_entity_poly.entity_id
_entity_poly.type
_entity_poly.pdbx_seq_one_letter_code
_entity_poly.pdbx_strand_id
1 'polypeptide(L)'
;MLNEIVVINELVELVDIFPTLVDLTRVSPRLETCKSNRINAKLCTEGSSLLPLMMSKIDAIKCRGKSAVFSQYPRSLHPSEYPNSDTPFLKDIKIMGYSIRTKTYRYTEWVEFDSRIFRPNWDHVHDRELYNYALDPNENINLADRDEMEDVIETLRRKLIMGWRYA
;
A
#
# COMPACT_ATOMS: atom_id res chain seq x y z
N MET A 1 17.88 17.43 30.00
CA MET A 1 17.45 17.57 28.60
C MET A 1 16.24 16.67 28.43
N LEU A 2 15.06 17.23 28.21
CA LEU A 2 13.91 16.43 27.82
C LEU A 2 14.23 15.82 26.45
N ASN A 3 14.10 14.49 26.32
CA ASN A 3 14.20 13.84 25.01
C ASN A 3 13.06 14.40 24.14
N GLU A 4 13.38 15.33 23.23
CA GLU A 4 12.43 15.77 22.22
C GLU A 4 12.10 14.57 21.33
N ILE A 5 10.85 14.12 21.44
CA ILE A 5 10.33 13.06 20.57
C ILE A 5 10.11 13.68 19.19
N VAL A 6 10.85 13.19 18.21
CA VAL A 6 10.64 13.57 16.81
C VAL A 6 9.51 12.73 16.23
N VAL A 7 8.42 13.40 15.81
CA VAL A 7 7.26 12.77 15.16
C VAL A 7 7.20 13.17 13.69
N ILE A 8 7.04 12.17 12.81
CA ILE A 8 6.89 12.36 11.36
C ILE A 8 5.57 11.71 10.94
N ASN A 9 4.61 12.54 10.50
CA ASN A 9 3.28 12.11 10.06
C ASN A 9 3.23 11.95 8.53
N GLU A 10 4.16 11.17 7.97
CA GLU A 10 4.20 10.83 6.55
C GLU A 10 3.77 9.38 6.32
N LEU A 11 3.28 9.09 5.11
CA LEU A 11 2.93 7.73 4.73
C LEU A 11 4.22 6.93 4.46
N VAL A 12 4.32 5.75 5.07
CA VAL A 12 5.46 4.83 4.95
C VAL A 12 4.96 3.40 4.83
N GLU A 13 5.79 2.50 4.30
CA GLU A 13 5.47 1.08 4.12
C GLU A 13 6.58 0.21 4.71
N LEU A 14 6.25 -1.02 5.09
CA LEU A 14 7.25 -1.93 5.65
C LEU A 14 8.37 -2.27 4.65
N VAL A 15 8.07 -2.25 3.35
CA VAL A 15 9.04 -2.43 2.26
C VAL A 15 10.13 -1.34 2.22
N ASP A 16 9.91 -0.22 2.91
CA ASP A 16 10.88 0.88 3.03
C ASP A 16 12.03 0.54 4.00
N ILE A 17 11.87 -0.45 4.88
CA ILE A 17 12.89 -0.79 5.89
C ILE A 17 14.21 -1.18 5.24
N PHE A 18 14.19 -2.05 4.23
CA PHE A 18 15.42 -2.54 3.61
C PHE A 18 16.29 -1.40 3.03
N PRO A 19 15.80 -0.52 2.14
CA PRO A 19 16.61 0.60 1.65
C PRO A 19 16.97 1.60 2.75
N THR A 20 16.12 1.77 3.77
CA THR A 20 16.41 2.65 4.91
C THR A 20 17.63 2.17 5.71
N LEU A 21 17.70 0.88 6.02
CA LEU A 21 18.81 0.30 6.77
C LEU A 21 20.11 0.34 5.98
N VAL A 22 20.06 0.11 4.66
CA VAL A 22 21.23 0.24 3.78
C VAL A 22 21.77 1.68 3.83
N ASP A 23 20.92 2.68 3.68
CA ASP A 23 21.33 4.08 3.71
C ASP A 23 21.84 4.54 5.09
N LEU A 24 21.20 4.09 6.18
CA LEU A 24 21.59 4.42 7.56
C LEU A 24 22.96 3.84 7.93
N THR A 25 23.17 2.56 7.61
CA THR A 25 24.41 1.85 7.97
C THR A 25 25.56 2.13 7.01
N ARG A 26 25.26 2.66 5.82
CA ARG A 26 26.20 2.84 4.71
C ARG A 26 26.94 1.56 4.34
N VAL A 27 26.34 0.40 4.60
CA VAL A 27 26.93 -0.92 4.34
C VAL A 27 27.17 -1.16 2.85
N SER A 28 26.39 -0.50 1.99
CA SER A 28 26.54 -0.50 0.54
C SER A 28 26.15 0.87 -0.03
N PRO A 29 26.42 1.12 -1.33
CA PRO A 29 25.76 2.20 -2.05
C PRO A 29 24.23 2.06 -1.97
N ARG A 30 23.53 3.19 -2.21
CA ARG A 30 22.06 3.25 -2.25
C ARG A 30 21.50 2.20 -3.21
N LEU A 31 20.49 1.47 -2.77
CA LEU A 31 19.84 0.43 -3.58
C LEU A 31 19.14 1.04 -4.80
N GLU A 32 19.28 0.37 -5.95
CA GLU A 32 18.49 0.66 -7.14
C GLU A 32 17.05 0.16 -6.99
N THR A 33 16.12 0.87 -7.61
CA THR A 33 14.73 0.42 -7.72
C THR A 33 14.64 -0.82 -8.62
N CYS A 34 13.88 -1.83 -8.19
CA CYS A 34 13.67 -3.04 -8.99
C CYS A 34 13.05 -2.68 -10.35
N LYS A 35 13.46 -3.35 -11.43
CA LYS A 35 12.89 -3.18 -12.77
C LYS A 35 11.70 -4.12 -12.94
N SER A 36 10.64 -3.66 -13.60
CA SER A 36 9.34 -4.35 -13.74
C SER A 36 9.42 -5.78 -14.31
N ASN A 37 10.46 -6.08 -15.09
CA ASN A 37 10.61 -7.35 -15.81
C ASN A 37 11.66 -8.29 -15.22
N ARG A 38 12.19 -8.03 -14.01
CA ARG A 38 13.29 -8.84 -13.44
C ARG A 38 12.83 -9.67 -12.25
N ILE A 39 12.28 -10.85 -12.56
CA ILE A 39 12.12 -11.97 -11.60
C ILE A 39 13.49 -12.39 -11.01
N ASN A 40 14.61 -12.07 -11.69
CA ASN A 40 15.97 -12.51 -11.35
C ASN A 40 16.90 -11.41 -10.79
N ALA A 41 16.38 -10.25 -10.38
CA ALA A 41 17.23 -9.24 -9.73
C ALA A 41 17.64 -9.73 -8.34
N LYS A 42 18.95 -9.92 -8.11
CA LYS A 42 19.47 -10.39 -6.81
C LYS A 42 19.47 -9.32 -5.74
N LEU A 43 19.60 -8.05 -6.13
CA LEU A 43 19.68 -6.91 -5.21
C LEU A 43 19.02 -5.69 -5.84
N CYS A 44 17.88 -5.28 -5.29
CA CYS A 44 17.15 -4.04 -5.60
C CYS A 44 16.11 -3.80 -4.51
N THR A 45 15.37 -2.68 -4.59
CA THR A 45 14.26 -2.39 -3.67
C THR A 45 12.99 -1.94 -4.40
N GLU A 46 11.83 -2.22 -3.82
CA GLU A 46 10.54 -1.63 -4.19
C GLU A 46 10.06 -0.58 -3.17
N GLY A 47 10.81 -0.39 -2.08
CA GLY A 47 10.58 0.67 -1.11
C GLY A 47 11.40 1.93 -1.40
N SER A 48 11.22 2.94 -0.56
CA SER A 48 11.98 4.18 -0.55
C SER A 48 12.59 4.40 0.83
N SER A 49 13.88 4.69 0.88
CA SER A 49 14.57 4.99 2.14
C SER A 49 13.89 6.12 2.91
N LEU A 50 13.67 5.91 4.21
CA LEU A 50 13.08 6.87 5.14
C LEU A 50 14.12 7.84 5.71
N LEU A 51 15.42 7.64 5.44
CA LEU A 51 16.49 8.50 5.94
C LEU A 51 16.26 9.99 5.58
N PRO A 52 15.88 10.37 4.34
CA PRO A 52 15.56 11.76 4.03
C PRO A 52 14.40 12.33 4.85
N LEU A 53 13.39 11.51 5.19
CA LEU A 53 12.29 11.93 6.05
C LEU A 53 12.78 12.17 7.49
N MET A 54 13.62 11.28 8.02
CA MET A 54 14.22 11.43 9.35
C MET A 54 15.06 12.72 9.44
N MET A 55 15.87 13.00 8.41
CA MET A 55 16.72 14.20 8.37
C MET A 55 15.93 15.50 8.12
N SER A 56 14.76 15.44 7.47
CA SER A 56 13.94 16.63 7.19
C SER A 56 13.59 17.46 8.43
N LYS A 57 13.45 16.81 9.59
CA LYS A 57 13.13 17.45 10.87
C LYS A 57 14.35 17.98 11.61
N ILE A 58 15.53 17.42 11.34
CA ILE A 58 16.79 17.83 11.98
C ILE A 58 17.39 19.02 11.22
N ASP A 59 17.43 18.93 9.89
CA ASP A 59 18.14 19.89 9.02
C ASP A 59 17.20 20.83 8.25
N ALA A 60 15.90 20.83 8.58
CA ALA A 60 14.85 21.59 7.87
C ALA A 60 14.81 21.36 6.34
N ILE A 61 15.29 20.20 5.88
CA ILE A 61 15.32 19.84 4.46
C ILE A 61 13.90 19.49 4.01
N LYS A 62 13.41 20.16 2.96
CA LYS A 62 12.11 19.85 2.37
C LYS A 62 12.16 18.47 1.71
N CYS A 63 11.51 17.48 2.32
CA CYS A 63 11.30 16.16 1.75
C CYS A 63 9.83 15.97 1.40
N ARG A 64 9.54 15.44 0.21
CA ARG A 64 8.18 15.06 -0.18
C ARG A 64 7.99 13.59 0.17
N GLY A 65 7.11 13.30 1.13
CA GLY A 65 6.69 11.92 1.43
C GLY A 65 5.89 11.30 0.29
N LYS A 66 5.56 10.02 0.46
CA LYS A 66 4.69 9.30 -0.48
C LYS A 66 3.31 9.95 -0.53
N SER A 67 2.70 10.00 -1.71
CA SER A 67 1.33 10.47 -1.88
C SER A 67 0.30 9.37 -1.55
N ALA A 68 0.70 8.11 -1.63
CA ALA A 68 -0.09 6.97 -1.19
C ALA A 68 0.79 5.77 -0.75
N VAL A 69 0.19 4.85 0.01
CA VAL A 69 0.78 3.59 0.47
C VAL A 69 -0.22 2.45 0.28
N PHE A 70 0.28 1.22 0.18
CA PHE A 70 -0.48 0.10 -0.31
C PHE A 70 -0.53 -1.04 0.70
N SER A 71 -1.60 -1.80 0.64
CA SER A 71 -1.78 -3.03 1.39
C SER A 71 -2.65 -3.97 0.57
N GLN A 72 -2.53 -5.27 0.83
CA GLN A 72 -3.36 -6.25 0.14
C GLN A 72 -3.63 -7.45 1.04
N TYR A 73 -4.74 -8.15 0.77
CA TYR A 73 -5.08 -9.37 1.49
C TYR A 73 -5.91 -10.34 0.64
N PRO A 74 -5.57 -11.64 0.62
CA PRO A 74 -6.32 -12.63 -0.15
C PRO A 74 -7.55 -13.13 0.61
N ARG A 75 -8.57 -13.57 -0.13
CA ARG A 75 -9.73 -14.31 0.41
C ARG A 75 -10.12 -15.47 -0.53
N SER A 76 -10.76 -16.49 0.06
CA SER A 76 -11.55 -17.48 -0.65
C SER A 76 -12.84 -16.85 -1.20
N LEU A 77 -13.57 -17.57 -2.06
CA LEU A 77 -14.83 -17.07 -2.64
C LEU A 77 -15.91 -16.79 -1.60
N HIS A 78 -15.95 -17.59 -0.53
CA HIS A 78 -16.91 -17.45 0.57
C HIS A 78 -16.18 -17.44 1.92
N PRO A 79 -16.70 -16.70 2.91
CA PRO A 79 -16.26 -16.80 4.29
C PRO A 79 -16.42 -18.24 4.80
N SER A 80 -15.36 -18.81 5.36
CA SER A 80 -15.37 -20.15 5.96
C SER A 80 -14.23 -20.29 6.98
N GLU A 81 -14.42 -21.14 7.98
CA GLU A 81 -13.33 -21.62 8.84
C GLU A 81 -12.49 -22.71 8.14
N TYR A 82 -13.11 -23.45 7.21
CA TYR A 82 -12.50 -24.55 6.45
C TYR A 82 -12.99 -24.54 4.98
N PRO A 83 -12.19 -24.06 4.01
CA PRO A 83 -10.86 -23.47 4.17
C PRO A 83 -10.90 -22.12 4.90
N ASN A 84 -9.89 -21.87 5.74
CA ASN A 84 -9.84 -20.68 6.59
C ASN A 84 -9.72 -19.40 5.76
N SER A 85 -10.72 -18.53 5.85
CA SER A 85 -10.70 -17.23 5.18
C SER A 85 -9.62 -16.28 5.70
N ASP A 86 -9.18 -16.42 6.95
CA ASP A 86 -8.08 -15.63 7.53
C ASP A 86 -6.72 -16.07 7.03
N THR A 87 -6.54 -17.33 6.68
CA THR A 87 -5.25 -17.81 6.14
C THR A 87 -5.49 -18.71 4.94
N PRO A 88 -6.01 -18.18 3.81
CA PRO A 88 -6.33 -19.01 2.67
C PRO A 88 -5.06 -19.55 2.03
N PHE A 89 -5.04 -20.85 1.73
CA PHE A 89 -3.95 -21.43 0.95
C PHE A 89 -3.98 -20.87 -0.47
N LEU A 90 -2.81 -20.75 -1.12
CA LEU A 90 -2.68 -20.17 -2.46
C LEU A 90 -3.69 -20.73 -3.48
N LYS A 91 -3.90 -22.05 -3.49
CA LYS A 91 -4.85 -22.74 -4.39
C LYS A 91 -6.32 -22.32 -4.18
N ASP A 92 -6.64 -21.88 -2.97
CA ASP A 92 -7.99 -21.53 -2.51
C ASP A 92 -8.26 -20.02 -2.62
N ILE A 93 -7.23 -19.20 -2.89
CA ILE A 93 -7.39 -17.77 -3.15
C ILE A 93 -8.15 -17.59 -4.47
N LYS A 94 -9.26 -16.87 -4.40
CA LYS A 94 -10.10 -16.48 -5.55
C LYS A 94 -10.34 -14.99 -5.63
N ILE A 95 -10.12 -14.27 -4.54
CA ILE A 95 -10.33 -12.84 -4.42
C ILE A 95 -9.08 -12.24 -3.78
N MET A 96 -8.67 -11.06 -4.23
CA MET A 96 -7.64 -10.26 -3.59
C MET A 96 -8.18 -8.85 -3.33
N GLY A 97 -8.13 -8.43 -2.07
CA GLY A 97 -8.39 -7.04 -1.69
C GLY A 97 -7.13 -6.24 -1.88
N TYR A 98 -7.14 -5.27 -2.78
CA TYR A 98 -6.07 -4.29 -2.94
C TYR A 98 -6.52 -2.97 -2.34
N SER A 99 -5.72 -2.41 -1.44
CA SER A 99 -6.02 -1.15 -0.76
C SER A 99 -4.95 -0.10 -1.01
N ILE A 100 -5.40 1.12 -1.29
CA ILE A 100 -4.59 2.33 -1.36
C ILE A 100 -5.00 3.23 -0.20
N ARG A 101 -4.01 3.66 0.58
CA ARG A 101 -4.18 4.65 1.65
C ARG A 101 -3.44 5.93 1.25
N THR A 102 -4.16 7.03 1.33
CA THR A 102 -3.64 8.39 1.18
C THR A 102 -3.73 9.11 2.52
N LYS A 103 -3.37 10.40 2.57
CA LYS A 103 -3.55 11.21 3.79
C LYS A 103 -5.03 11.42 4.14
N THR A 104 -5.93 11.34 3.16
CA THR A 104 -7.35 11.70 3.31
C THR A 104 -8.29 10.50 3.23
N TYR A 105 -7.94 9.48 2.43
CA TYR A 105 -8.80 8.32 2.21
C TYR A 105 -8.05 7.00 2.31
N ARG A 106 -8.79 5.95 2.66
CA ARG A 106 -8.46 4.58 2.29
C ARG A 106 -9.52 4.04 1.36
N TYR A 107 -9.06 3.45 0.26
CA TYR A 107 -9.90 2.82 -0.74
C TYR A 107 -9.43 1.40 -0.97
N THR A 108 -10.37 0.46 -1.05
CA THR A 108 -10.10 -0.97 -1.30
C THR A 108 -10.99 -1.46 -2.43
N GLU A 109 -10.43 -2.22 -3.38
CA GLU A 109 -11.20 -3.05 -4.30
C GLU A 109 -10.91 -4.53 -4.03
N TRP A 110 -11.97 -5.31 -3.80
CA TRP A 110 -11.93 -6.76 -3.74
C TRP A 110 -12.21 -7.31 -5.12
N VAL A 111 -11.16 -7.75 -5.82
CA VAL A 111 -11.26 -8.19 -7.22
C VAL A 111 -11.03 -9.68 -7.34
N GLU A 112 -11.62 -10.30 -8.36
CA GLU A 112 -11.32 -11.68 -8.72
C GLU A 112 -9.80 -11.82 -8.97
N PHE A 113 -9.22 -12.92 -8.49
CA PHE A 113 -7.79 -13.18 -8.55
C PHE A 113 -7.50 -14.61 -9.01
N ASP A 114 -6.78 -14.76 -10.11
CA ASP A 114 -6.29 -16.06 -10.56
C ASP A 114 -4.93 -16.38 -9.92
N SER A 115 -4.96 -17.21 -8.88
CA SER A 115 -3.77 -17.63 -8.13
C SER A 115 -2.80 -18.52 -8.90
N ARG A 116 -3.19 -19.05 -10.06
CA ARG A 116 -2.31 -19.89 -10.90
C ARG A 116 -1.34 -19.06 -11.73
N ILE A 117 -1.77 -17.86 -12.11
CA ILE A 117 -0.99 -16.92 -12.94
C ILE A 117 -0.65 -15.62 -12.21
N PHE A 118 -1.07 -15.49 -10.95
CA PHE A 118 -0.87 -14.33 -10.09
C PHE A 118 -1.39 -13.02 -10.70
N ARG A 119 -2.62 -13.05 -11.22
CA ARG A 119 -3.22 -11.87 -11.87
C ARG A 119 -4.58 -11.49 -11.25
N PRO A 120 -4.76 -10.21 -10.90
CA PRO A 120 -6.09 -9.68 -10.62
C PRO A 120 -6.87 -9.45 -11.92
N ASN A 121 -8.18 -9.63 -11.83
CA ASN A 121 -9.15 -9.26 -12.85
C ASN A 121 -9.89 -8.00 -12.41
N TRP A 122 -9.37 -6.83 -12.80
CA TRP A 122 -9.92 -5.53 -12.40
C TRP A 122 -11.32 -5.25 -12.96
N ASP A 123 -11.76 -5.99 -13.98
CA ASP A 123 -13.11 -5.85 -14.54
C ASP A 123 -14.16 -6.63 -13.73
N HIS A 124 -13.73 -7.56 -12.87
CA HIS A 124 -14.59 -8.33 -11.99
C HIS A 124 -14.35 -7.95 -10.53
N VAL A 125 -15.04 -6.90 -10.10
CA VAL A 125 -15.02 -6.38 -8.74
C VAL A 125 -16.14 -7.03 -7.93
N HIS A 126 -15.79 -7.68 -6.83
CA HIS A 126 -16.75 -8.26 -5.88
C HIS A 126 -17.31 -7.22 -4.91
N ASP A 127 -16.44 -6.34 -4.41
CA ASP A 127 -16.82 -5.31 -3.44
C ASP A 127 -15.83 -4.14 -3.44
N ARG A 128 -16.25 -3.01 -2.89
CA ARG A 128 -15.46 -1.78 -2.73
C ARG A 128 -15.63 -1.19 -1.34
N GLU A 129 -14.56 -0.62 -0.84
CA GLU A 129 -14.57 0.13 0.41
C GLU A 129 -13.96 1.50 0.22
N LEU A 130 -14.57 2.53 0.80
CA LEU A 130 -14.03 3.89 0.82
C LEU A 130 -14.28 4.54 2.18
N TYR A 131 -13.19 4.90 2.85
CA TYR A 131 -13.22 5.56 4.16
C TYR A 131 -12.51 6.91 4.10
N ASN A 132 -13.12 7.95 4.66
CA ASN A 132 -12.57 9.31 4.72
C ASN A 132 -11.99 9.60 6.11
N TYR A 133 -10.67 9.70 6.24
CA TYR A 133 -10.01 9.92 7.53
C TYR A 133 -10.23 11.30 8.16
N ALA A 134 -10.67 12.29 7.37
CA ALA A 134 -10.99 13.60 7.94
C ALA A 134 -12.32 13.58 8.71
N LEU A 135 -13.25 12.69 8.33
CA LEU A 135 -14.59 12.61 8.90
C LEU A 135 -14.78 11.37 9.78
N ASP A 136 -14.13 10.27 9.42
CA ASP A 136 -14.26 8.95 10.04
C ASP A 136 -12.85 8.31 10.19
N PRO A 137 -12.06 8.79 11.16
CA PRO A 137 -10.70 8.27 11.41
C PRO A 137 -10.68 6.78 11.82
N ASN A 138 -11.83 6.24 12.22
CA ASN A 138 -11.99 4.88 12.72
C ASN A 138 -12.57 3.91 11.66
N GLU A 139 -12.80 4.37 10.42
CA GLU A 139 -13.24 3.52 9.29
C GLU A 139 -14.57 2.77 9.55
N ASN A 140 -15.54 3.42 10.19
CA ASN A 140 -16.85 2.83 10.50
C ASN A 140 -17.89 3.01 9.38
N ILE A 141 -17.70 3.95 8.46
CA ILE A 141 -18.67 4.31 7.44
C ILE A 141 -18.07 4.08 6.05
N ASN A 142 -18.48 3.00 5.39
CA ASN A 142 -18.14 2.77 3.99
C ASN A 142 -18.94 3.73 3.09
N LEU A 143 -18.23 4.52 2.30
CA LEU A 143 -18.77 5.52 1.37
C LEU A 143 -18.75 5.06 -0.09
N ALA A 144 -18.36 3.82 -0.38
CA ALA A 144 -18.14 3.35 -1.75
C ALA A 144 -19.39 3.39 -2.65
N ASP A 145 -20.58 3.22 -2.07
CA ASP A 145 -21.86 3.21 -2.78
C ASP A 145 -22.53 4.61 -2.85
N ARG A 146 -21.78 5.66 -2.51
CA ARG A 146 -22.28 7.04 -2.58
C ARG A 146 -21.94 7.65 -3.93
N ASP A 147 -22.97 8.05 -4.68
CA ASP A 147 -22.82 8.68 -5.99
C ASP A 147 -21.87 9.90 -5.94
N GLU A 148 -21.90 10.66 -4.83
CA GLU A 148 -21.03 11.84 -4.64
C GLU A 148 -19.53 11.49 -4.55
N MET A 149 -19.19 10.22 -4.36
CA MET A 149 -17.81 9.74 -4.23
C MET A 149 -17.24 9.18 -5.54
N GLU A 150 -18.00 9.18 -6.65
CA GLU A 150 -17.59 8.58 -7.92
C GLU A 150 -16.23 9.09 -8.43
N ASP A 151 -16.05 10.42 -8.50
CA ASP A 151 -14.79 11.04 -8.94
C ASP A 151 -13.58 10.66 -8.06
N VAL A 152 -13.82 10.55 -6.74
CA VAL A 152 -12.80 10.17 -5.76
C VAL A 152 -12.42 8.70 -5.96
N ILE A 153 -13.42 7.83 -6.13
CA ILE A 153 -13.24 6.40 -6.40
C ILE A 153 -12.47 6.20 -7.70
N GLU A 154 -12.85 6.87 -8.80
CA GLU A 154 -12.15 6.74 -10.08
C GLU A 154 -10.68 7.16 -9.96
N THR A 155 -10.43 8.29 -9.27
CA THR A 155 -9.08 8.80 -9.04
C THR A 155 -8.23 7.82 -8.23
N LEU A 156 -8.77 7.28 -7.13
CA LEU A 156 -8.07 6.35 -6.26
C LEU A 156 -7.87 4.99 -6.94
N ARG A 157 -8.86 4.48 -7.68
CA ARG A 157 -8.78 3.25 -8.46
C ARG A 157 -7.67 3.31 -9.49
N ARG A 158 -7.57 4.41 -10.25
CA ARG A 158 -6.47 4.59 -11.21
C ARG A 158 -5.10 4.51 -10.53
N LYS A 159 -4.94 5.16 -9.37
CA LYS A 159 -3.69 5.09 -8.59
C LYS A 159 -3.42 3.68 -8.04
N LEU A 160 -4.47 3.00 -7.56
CA LEU A 160 -4.39 1.63 -7.06
C LEU A 160 -3.86 0.68 -8.14
N ILE A 161 -4.42 0.76 -9.36
CA ILE A 161 -4.03 -0.09 -10.49
C ILE A 161 -2.62 0.23 -10.99
N MET A 162 -2.25 1.51 -11.04
CA MET A 162 -0.88 1.91 -11.41
C MET A 162 0.17 1.49 -10.37
N GLY A 163 -0.24 1.37 -9.10
CA GLY A 163 0.57 0.88 -8.00
C GLY A 163 1.63 1.87 -7.51
N TRP A 164 2.49 1.38 -6.62
CA TRP A 164 3.45 2.19 -5.84
C TRP A 164 4.43 3.01 -6.67
N ARG A 165 4.70 2.64 -7.93
CA ARG A 165 5.61 3.39 -8.81
C ARG A 165 5.08 4.77 -9.21
N TYR A 166 3.77 4.99 -9.03
CA TYR A 166 3.09 6.23 -9.39
C TYR A 166 2.48 6.94 -8.17
N ALA A 167 2.95 6.58 -6.96
CA ALA A 167 2.44 7.08 -5.68
C ALA A 167 3.51 7.81 -4.86
#